data_AF-A0A353D5K4-F1
#
_entry.id   AF-A0A353D5K4-F1
#
_cell.length_a   1.000
_cell.length_b   1.000
_cell.length_c   1.000
_cell.angle_alpha   90.00
_cell.angle_beta   90.00
_cell.angle_gamma   90.00
#
_symmetry.space_group_name_H-M   'P 1'
#
loop_
_entity.id
_entity.type
_entity.pdbx_description
1 polymer ?
#
loop_
_entity_poly.entity_id
_entity_poly.type
_entity_poly.pdbx_seq_one_letter_code
_entity_poly.pdbx_strand_id
1 'polypeptide(L)'
;MIFGSAQNETRALMAAASLAKRLNVDINVLIAGGSDSGKDDLQREADTILESQKQGVNYIRISGNQVSDLVKATASSNSQVLLVNSNNSLVGGGQLWHYLEHVSCPVLVVR
;
A
#
# COMPACT_ATOMS: atom_id res chain seq x y z
N MET A 1 -4.04 -0.81 4.78
CA MET A 1 -3.25 0.00 3.82
C MET A 1 -2.33 -0.89 3.01
N ILE A 2 -2.09 -0.58 1.74
CA ILE A 2 -1.08 -1.23 0.87
C ILE A 2 -0.15 -0.16 0.34
N PHE A 3 1.13 -0.46 0.20
CA PHE A 3 2.15 0.48 -0.22
C PHE A 3 3.09 -0.19 -1.23
N GLY A 4 3.61 0.50 -2.25
CA GLY A 4 4.69 -0.01 -3.14
C GLY A 4 4.62 0.49 -4.59
N SER A 5 5.35 -0.15 -5.51
CA SER A 5 5.34 0.15 -6.96
C SER A 5 4.63 -0.98 -7.73
N ALA A 6 4.03 -0.67 -8.89
CA ALA A 6 3.15 -1.56 -9.67
C ALA A 6 3.60 -3.04 -9.65
N GLN A 7 4.78 -3.33 -10.18
CA GLN A 7 5.27 -4.70 -10.37
C GLN A 7 5.53 -5.51 -9.08
N ASN A 8 5.61 -4.86 -7.92
CA ASN A 8 6.00 -5.54 -6.68
C ASN A 8 4.85 -5.69 -5.67
N GLU A 9 3.65 -5.15 -5.90
CA GLU A 9 2.59 -5.18 -4.88
C GLU A 9 1.41 -6.10 -5.18
N THR A 10 1.42 -6.81 -6.31
CA THR A 10 0.35 -7.74 -6.72
C THR A 10 -0.08 -8.68 -5.59
N ARG A 11 0.88 -9.28 -4.85
CA ARG A 11 0.57 -10.22 -3.76
C ARG A 11 -0.12 -9.53 -2.57
N ALA A 12 0.35 -8.34 -2.20
CA ALA A 12 -0.28 -7.56 -1.14
C ALA A 12 -1.69 -7.09 -1.54
N LEU A 13 -1.88 -6.70 -2.80
CA LEU A 13 -3.19 -6.37 -3.40
C LEU A 13 -4.16 -7.54 -3.39
N MET A 14 -3.72 -8.74 -3.80
CA MET A 14 -4.54 -9.95 -3.76
C MET A 14 -4.91 -10.35 -2.32
N ALA A 15 -3.96 -10.26 -1.38
CA ALA A 15 -4.22 -10.54 0.02
C ALA A 15 -5.25 -9.54 0.60
N ALA A 16 -5.11 -8.26 0.29
CA ALA A 16 -6.07 -7.24 0.69
C ALA A 16 -7.46 -7.48 0.11
N ALA A 17 -7.59 -7.81 -1.18
CA ALA A 17 -8.87 -8.13 -1.81
C ALA A 17 -9.57 -9.30 -1.09
N SER A 18 -8.82 -10.36 -0.79
CA SER A 18 -9.33 -11.54 -0.08
C SER A 18 -9.81 -11.20 1.33
N LEU A 19 -9.02 -10.42 2.08
CA LEU A 19 -9.38 -9.99 3.45
C LEU A 19 -10.57 -9.03 3.45
N ALA A 20 -10.56 -8.03 2.57
CA ALA A 20 -11.65 -7.06 2.43
C ALA A 20 -12.98 -7.74 2.14
N LYS A 21 -12.99 -8.73 1.24
CA LYS A 21 -14.19 -9.52 0.94
C LYS A 21 -14.71 -10.31 2.14
N ARG A 22 -13.82 -10.89 2.94
CA ARG A 22 -14.19 -11.75 4.09
C ARG A 22 -14.62 -10.94 5.30
N LEU A 23 -13.98 -9.79 5.52
CA LEU A 23 -14.15 -8.97 6.71
C LEU A 23 -15.08 -7.77 6.47
N ASN A 24 -15.49 -7.53 5.22
CA ASN A 24 -16.28 -6.37 4.81
C ASN A 24 -15.63 -5.05 5.26
N VAL A 25 -14.37 -4.87 4.88
CA VAL A 25 -13.56 -3.69 5.24
C VAL A 25 -13.06 -2.98 3.99
N ASP A 26 -12.84 -1.67 4.13
CA ASP A 26 -12.28 -0.82 3.07
C ASP A 26 -10.76 -1.03 2.92
N ILE A 27 -10.25 -0.74 1.73
CA ILE A 27 -8.84 -0.84 1.35
C ILE A 27 -8.30 0.56 1.05
N ASN A 28 -7.31 1.00 1.82
CA ASN A 28 -6.52 2.18 1.48
C ASN A 28 -5.25 1.77 0.70
N VAL A 29 -5.05 2.29 -0.50
CA VAL A 29 -3.84 2.06 -1.33
C VAL A 29 -2.99 3.33 -1.33
N LEU A 30 -1.80 3.27 -0.74
CA LEU A 30 -0.82 4.34 -0.68
C LEU A 30 0.12 4.25 -1.89
N ILE A 31 0.07 5.27 -2.73
CA ILE A 31 0.90 5.42 -3.92
C ILE A 31 1.91 6.55 -3.65
N ALA A 32 3.20 6.21 -3.58
CA ALA A 32 4.26 7.17 -3.27
C ALA A 32 5.42 7.13 -4.28
N GLY A 33 6.13 8.25 -4.40
CA GLY A 33 7.29 8.38 -5.28
C GLY A 33 6.98 8.25 -6.78
N GLY A 34 8.02 8.38 -7.60
CA GLY A 34 7.95 8.20 -9.06
C GLY A 34 7.38 9.40 -9.84
N SER A 35 7.55 9.35 -11.16
CA SER A 35 6.83 10.21 -12.11
C SER A 35 5.33 9.89 -12.09
N ASP A 36 4.49 10.84 -12.53
CA ASP A 36 3.04 10.64 -12.57
C ASP A 36 2.63 9.38 -13.34
N SER A 37 3.38 9.02 -14.40
CA SER A 37 3.19 7.77 -15.15
C SER A 37 3.31 6.50 -14.29
N GLY A 38 4.29 6.43 -13.39
CA GLY A 38 4.48 5.25 -12.53
C GLY A 38 3.41 5.13 -11.45
N LYS A 39 2.86 6.26 -11.00
CA LYS A 39 1.73 6.29 -10.05
C LYS A 39 0.45 5.79 -10.72
N ASP A 40 0.25 6.13 -11.98
CA ASP A 40 -0.92 5.72 -12.74
C ASP A 40 -0.89 4.22 -13.09
N ASP A 41 0.28 3.65 -13.35
CA ASP A 41 0.41 2.21 -13.59
C ASP A 41 0.08 1.38 -12.33
N LEU A 42 0.53 1.81 -11.14
CA LEU A 42 0.17 1.13 -9.89
C LEU A 42 -1.32 1.25 -9.58
N GLN A 43 -1.91 2.42 -9.80
CA GLN A 43 -3.35 2.58 -9.62
C GLN A 43 -4.11 1.67 -10.59
N ARG A 44 -3.71 1.60 -11.86
CA ARG A 44 -4.34 0.72 -12.85
C ARG A 44 -4.23 -0.76 -12.46
N GLU A 45 -3.09 -1.19 -11.95
CA GLU A 45 -2.91 -2.55 -11.46
C GLU A 45 -3.79 -2.83 -10.24
N ALA A 46 -3.84 -1.91 -9.28
CA ALA A 46 -4.72 -2.00 -8.12
C ALA A 46 -6.20 -2.04 -8.53
N ASP A 47 -6.64 -1.20 -9.47
CA ASP A 47 -8.00 -1.20 -9.99
C ASP A 47 -8.38 -2.53 -10.64
N THR A 48 -7.43 -3.19 -11.31
CA THR A 48 -7.62 -4.50 -11.95
C THR A 48 -7.77 -5.59 -10.89
N ILE A 49 -6.92 -5.61 -9.87
CA ILE A 49 -6.91 -6.67 -8.85
C ILE A 49 -8.06 -6.49 -7.84
N LEU A 50 -8.36 -5.25 -7.48
CA LEU A 50 -9.37 -4.88 -6.49
C LEU A 50 -10.75 -4.64 -7.12
N GLU A 51 -10.95 -5.03 -8.38
CA GLU A 51 -12.17 -4.73 -9.14
C GLU A 51 -13.45 -5.14 -8.40
N SER A 52 -13.45 -6.30 -7.73
CA SER A 52 -14.61 -6.79 -6.98
C SER A 52 -14.91 -5.99 -5.70
N GLN A 53 -14.11 -4.97 -5.37
CA GLN A 53 -14.15 -4.17 -4.13
C GLN A 53 -14.18 -2.67 -4.44
N LYS A 54 -14.38 -2.26 -5.70
CA LYS A 54 -14.31 -0.86 -6.17
C LYS A 54 -15.01 0.18 -5.27
N GLN A 55 -16.09 -0.17 -4.57
CA GLN A 55 -16.81 0.76 -3.69
C GLN A 55 -16.11 1.04 -2.35
N GLY A 56 -15.13 0.24 -1.94
CA GLY A 56 -14.38 0.37 -0.69
C GLY A 56 -12.89 0.63 -0.88
N VAL A 57 -12.43 0.99 -2.09
CA VAL A 57 -11.00 1.27 -2.35
C VAL A 57 -10.75 2.78 -2.36
N ASN A 58 -9.86 3.24 -1.48
CA ASN A 58 -9.41 4.64 -1.41
C ASN A 58 -7.94 4.74 -1.80
N TYR A 59 -7.63 5.63 -2.74
CA TYR A 59 -6.26 5.89 -3.18
C TYR A 59 -5.68 7.12 -2.48
N ILE A 60 -4.57 6.94 -1.78
CA ILE A 60 -3.81 8.00 -1.12
C ILE A 60 -2.53 8.21 -1.94
N ARG A 61 -2.46 9.32 -2.67
CA ARG A 61 -1.29 9.67 -3.48
C ARG A 61 -0.42 10.68 -2.74
N ILE A 62 0.87 10.40 -2.61
CA ILE A 62 1.85 11.35 -2.05
C ILE A 62 2.99 11.61 -3.04
N SER A 63 3.59 12.80 -2.96
CA SER A 63 4.66 13.21 -3.88
C SER A 63 6.02 12.65 -3.50
N GLY A 64 6.32 12.56 -2.21
CA GLY A 64 7.58 12.03 -1.68
C GLY A 64 7.58 10.51 -1.51
N ASN A 65 8.76 9.92 -1.37
CA ASN A 65 8.98 8.53 -0.97
C ASN A 65 9.83 8.43 0.31
N GLN A 66 9.97 9.53 1.05
CA GLN A 66 10.70 9.55 2.30
C GLN A 66 9.93 8.79 3.37
N VAL A 67 10.64 8.07 4.25
CA VAL A 67 10.02 7.28 5.33
C VAL A 67 9.07 8.12 6.18
N SER A 68 9.43 9.36 6.50
CA SER A 68 8.59 10.27 7.29
C SER A 68 7.26 10.60 6.62
N ASP A 69 7.22 10.73 5.29
CA ASP A 69 5.99 10.99 4.54
C ASP A 69 5.11 9.75 4.50
N LEU A 70 5.72 8.57 4.36
CA LEU A 70 5.03 7.28 4.41
C LEU A 70 4.37 7.05 5.77
N VAL A 71 5.12 7.25 6.85
CA VAL A 71 4.58 7.12 8.22
C VAL A 71 3.40 8.06 8.43
N LYS A 72 3.51 9.33 8.01
CA LYS A 72 2.42 10.30 8.14
C LYS A 72 1.19 9.88 7.34
N ALA A 73 1.36 9.43 6.10
CA ALA A 73 0.25 8.98 5.25
C ALA A 73 -0.41 7.70 5.80
N THR A 74 0.36 6.79 6.38
CA THR A 74 -0.17 5.60 7.03
C THR A 74 -0.96 5.96 8.28
N ALA A 75 -0.42 6.82 9.14
CA ALA A 75 -1.10 7.26 10.34
C ALA A 75 -2.41 8.02 10.01
N SER A 76 -2.40 8.90 9.01
CA SER A 76 -3.59 9.68 8.63
C SER A 76 -4.70 8.84 8.00
N SER A 77 -4.37 7.67 7.45
CA SER A 77 -5.36 6.76 6.86
C SER A 77 -6.24 6.04 7.87
N ASN A 78 -5.91 6.10 9.18
CA ASN A 78 -6.56 5.34 10.25
C ASN A 78 -6.69 3.83 9.95
N SER A 79 -5.75 3.28 9.17
CA SER A 79 -5.77 1.87 8.79
C SER A 79 -5.49 0.98 10.00
N GLN A 80 -6.34 -0.02 10.22
CA GLN A 80 -6.16 -1.00 11.32
C GLN A 80 -5.02 -1.98 11.07
N VAL A 81 -4.65 -2.19 9.81
CA VAL A 81 -3.55 -3.08 9.41
C VAL A 81 -2.84 -2.53 8.19
N LEU A 82 -1.52 -2.67 8.18
CA LEU A 82 -0.67 -2.39 7.03
C LEU A 82 -0.28 -3.71 6.36
N LEU A 83 -0.56 -3.83 5.06
CA LEU A 83 -0.11 -4.94 4.23
C LEU A 83 1.04 -4.43 3.36
N VAL A 84 2.16 -5.14 3.39
CA VAL A 84 3.32 -4.79 2.56
C VAL A 84 3.87 -6.05 1.92
N ASN A 85 4.23 -6.00 0.64
CA ASN A 85 4.98 -7.09 0.05
C ASN A 85 6.41 -7.12 0.64
N SER A 86 6.93 -8.31 0.96
CA SER A 86 8.32 -8.46 1.41
C SER A 86 9.36 -7.97 0.41
N ASN A 87 8.99 -7.93 -0.88
CA ASN A 87 9.85 -7.44 -1.97
C ASN A 87 9.57 -5.97 -2.34
N ASN A 88 8.85 -5.24 -1.48
CA ASN A 88 8.55 -3.84 -1.73
C ASN A 88 9.83 -3.02 -1.90
N SER A 89 9.96 -2.39 -3.07
CA SER A 89 11.15 -1.66 -3.49
C SER A 89 11.08 -0.16 -3.24
N LEU A 90 9.94 0.39 -2.77
CA LEU A 90 9.77 1.83 -2.64
C LEU A 90 10.57 2.43 -1.48
N VAL A 91 10.93 1.62 -0.50
CA VAL A 91 11.91 2.01 0.52
C VAL A 91 13.26 1.43 0.11
N GLY A 92 13.92 2.13 -0.82
CA GLY A 92 15.24 1.73 -1.33
C GLY A 92 16.27 1.50 -0.22
N GLY A 93 17.25 0.62 -0.46
CA GLY A 93 18.39 0.43 0.44
C GLY A 93 18.09 -0.28 1.77
N GLY A 94 17.01 -1.07 1.86
CA GLY A 94 16.66 -1.79 3.09
C GLY A 94 15.89 -0.95 4.13
N GLN A 95 15.44 0.23 3.75
CA GLN A 95 14.74 1.16 4.65
C GLN A 95 13.29 0.75 4.96
N LEU A 96 12.79 -0.36 4.39
CA LEU A 96 11.46 -0.89 4.72
C LEU A 96 11.36 -1.10 6.23
N TRP A 97 12.40 -1.65 6.85
CA TRP A 97 12.44 -1.83 8.30
C TRP A 97 12.31 -0.53 9.07
N HIS A 98 13.00 0.53 8.65
CA HIS A 98 12.85 1.85 9.29
C HIS A 98 11.44 2.41 9.17
N TYR A 99 10.76 2.20 8.04
CA TYR A 99 9.35 2.55 7.92
C TYR A 99 8.48 1.73 8.89
N LEU A 100 8.65 0.40 8.90
CA LEU A 100 7.87 -0.50 9.75
C LEU A 100 8.08 -0.24 11.26
N GLU A 101 9.27 0.18 11.68
CA GLU A 101 9.58 0.57 13.07
C GLU A 101 8.72 1.74 13.58
N HIS A 102 8.22 2.59 12.67
CA HIS A 102 7.48 3.81 13.02
C HIS A 102 5.97 3.68 12.76
N VAL A 103 5.51 2.56 12.22
CA VAL A 103 4.09 2.31 11.98
C VAL A 103 3.43 1.85 13.28
N SER A 104 2.32 2.49 13.64
CA SER A 104 1.60 2.23 14.89
C SER A 104 0.56 1.11 14.79
N CYS A 105 0.27 0.60 13.58
CA CYS A 105 -0.68 -0.49 13.37
C CYS A 105 0.03 -1.83 13.09
N PRO A 106 -0.64 -2.96 13.37
CA PRO A 106 -0.15 -4.29 12.98
C PRO A 106 0.26 -4.35 11.50
N VAL A 107 1.38 -5.01 11.24
CA VAL A 107 1.94 -5.17 9.89
C VAL A 107 1.83 -6.63 9.47
N LEU A 108 1.23 -6.87 8.31
CA LEU A 108 1.23 -8.15 7.62
C LEU A 108 2.19 -8.07 6.42
N VAL A 109 3.32 -8.76 6.54
CA VAL A 109 4.28 -8.89 5.44
C VAL A 109 3.87 -10.08 4.56
N VAL A 110 3.52 -9.79 3.30
CA VAL A 110 3.07 -10.78 2.31
C VAL A 110 4.25 -11.20 1.44
N ARG A 111 4.51 -12.52 1.33
CA ARG A 111 5.63 -13.07 0.54
C ARG A 111 5.18 -13.61 -0.79
#